data_AF-A0A1H9CCK6-F1
#
_entry.id   AF-A0A1H9CCK6-F1
#
_cell.length_a   1.000
_cell.length_b   1.000
_cell.length_c   1.000
_cell.angle_alpha   90.00
_cell.angle_beta   90.00
_cell.angle_gamma   90.00
#
_symmetry.space_group_name_H-M   'P 1'
#
loop_
_entity.id
_entity.type
_entity.pdbx_description
1 polymer ?
#
loop_
_entity_poly.entity_id
_entity_poly.type
_entity_poly.pdbx_seq_one_letter_code
_entity_poly.pdbx_strand_id
1 'polypeptide(L)'
;MKTKRLLARLAGFLSADQTAQREELKSIRKVLKKLKAKERDLNARLEQTPPGDEYEEIAQKLQVIYAQRRKGVERVRALKGRTPQDPLPEDQPPP
;
A
#
# COMPACT_ATOMS: atom_id res chain seq x y z
N MET A 1 0.84 -33.46 27.71
CA MET A 1 0.19 -32.13 27.82
C MET A 1 1.07 -30.92 27.44
N LYS A 2 2.37 -31.07 27.16
CA LYS A 2 3.26 -29.94 26.78
C LYS A 2 3.18 -29.58 25.29
N THR A 3 3.15 -30.58 24.41
CA THR A 3 3.07 -30.41 22.95
C THR A 3 1.79 -29.70 22.49
N LYS A 4 0.63 -30.05 23.07
CA LYS A 4 -0.66 -29.36 22.78
C LYS A 4 -0.61 -27.86 23.11
N ARG A 5 0.04 -27.48 24.21
CA ARG A 5 0.20 -26.07 24.61
C ARG A 5 1.15 -25.32 23.67
N LEU A 6 2.20 -25.99 23.19
CA LEU A 6 3.14 -25.41 22.23
C LEU A 6 2.45 -25.16 20.87
N LEU A 7 1.69 -26.14 20.36
CA LEU A 7 0.92 -26.00 19.12
C LEU A 7 -0.13 -24.89 19.22
N ALA A 8 -0.81 -24.76 20.36
CA ALA A 8 -1.78 -23.68 20.58
C ALA A 8 -1.11 -22.29 20.56
N ARG A 9 0.09 -22.16 21.16
CA ARG A 9 0.87 -20.92 21.12
C ARG A 9 1.33 -20.57 19.71
N LEU A 10 1.79 -21.57 18.94
CA LEU A 10 2.20 -21.38 17.55
C LEU A 10 1.01 -20.96 16.67
N ALA A 11 -0.15 -21.59 16.83
CA ALA A 11 -1.38 -21.20 16.14
C ALA A 11 -1.81 -19.77 16.50
N GLY A 12 -1.66 -19.38 17.77
CA GLY A 12 -1.88 -18.00 18.23
C GLY A 12 -0.94 -17.00 17.55
N PHE A 13 0.35 -17.33 17.44
CA PHE A 13 1.34 -16.48 16.76
C PHE A 13 1.05 -16.32 15.26
N LEU A 14 0.79 -17.44 14.57
CA LEU A 14 0.47 -17.44 13.14
C LEU A 14 -0.84 -16.70 12.83
N SER A 15 -1.85 -16.80 13.69
CA SER A 15 -3.12 -16.09 13.52
C SER A 15 -3.01 -14.59 13.81
N ALA A 16 -2.17 -14.19 14.76
CA ALA A 16 -1.87 -12.78 15.02
C ALA A 16 -1.21 -12.12 13.80
N ASP A 17 -0.22 -12.78 13.18
CA ASP A 17 0.45 -12.27 11.97
C ASP A 17 -0.54 -12.13 10.79
N GLN A 18 -1.39 -13.14 10.55
CA GLN A 18 -2.44 -13.05 9.53
C GLN A 18 -3.42 -11.90 9.79
N THR A 19 -3.77 -11.66 11.05
CA THR A 19 -4.69 -10.56 11.42
C THR A 19 -4.06 -9.21 11.14
N ALA A 20 -2.79 -9.03 11.52
CA ALA A 20 -2.03 -7.81 11.24
C ALA A 20 -1.91 -7.55 9.72
N GLN A 21 -1.58 -8.59 8.93
CA GLN A 21 -1.52 -8.48 7.47
C GLN A 21 -2.86 -8.09 6.85
N ARG A 22 -3.99 -8.63 7.36
CA ARG A 22 -5.34 -8.28 6.89
C ARG A 22 -5.68 -6.83 7.17
N GLU A 23 -5.40 -6.34 8.38
CA GLU A 23 -5.65 -4.94 8.74
C GLU A 23 -4.75 -3.99 7.95
N GLU A 24 -3.48 -4.35 7.74
CA GLU A 24 -2.58 -3.59 6.87
C GLU A 24 -3.13 -3.50 5.45
N LEU A 25 -3.52 -4.64 4.86
CA LEU A 25 -4.11 -4.71 3.52
C LEU A 25 -5.37 -3.85 3.39
N LYS A 26 -6.23 -3.86 4.42
CA LYS A 26 -7.44 -3.04 4.48
C LYS A 26 -7.11 -1.54 4.53
N SER A 27 -6.12 -1.16 5.34
CA SER A 27 -5.67 0.23 5.44
C SER A 27 -5.11 0.75 4.11
N ILE A 28 -4.25 -0.03 3.44
CA ILE A 28 -3.64 0.36 2.16
C ILE A 28 -4.71 0.50 1.07
N ARG A 29 -5.69 -0.43 1.01
CA ARG A 29 -6.82 -0.31 0.07
C ARG A 29 -7.63 0.96 0.28
N LYS A 30 -7.85 1.36 1.54
CA LYS A 30 -8.54 2.61 1.87
C LYS A 30 -7.76 3.82 1.35
N VAL A 31 -6.45 3.85 1.54
CA VAL A 31 -5.56 4.90 1.01
C VAL A 31 -5.57 4.91 -0.52
N LEU A 32 -5.42 3.76 -1.17
CA LEU A 32 -5.46 3.63 -2.64
C LEU A 32 -6.79 4.13 -3.23
N LYS A 33 -7.92 3.90 -2.56
CA LYS A 33 -9.22 4.43 -2.98
C LYS A 33 -9.24 5.96 -2.93
N LYS A 34 -8.72 6.56 -1.85
CA LYS A 34 -8.60 8.02 -1.71
C LYS A 34 -7.67 8.62 -2.77
N LEU A 35 -6.52 8.00 -3.00
CA LEU A 35 -5.59 8.44 -4.04
C LEU A 35 -6.21 8.35 -5.44
N LYS A 36 -7.04 7.33 -5.72
CA LYS A 36 -7.75 7.21 -7.00
C LYS A 36 -8.74 8.37 -7.22
N ALA A 37 -9.47 8.75 -6.16
CA ALA A 37 -10.38 9.88 -6.23
C ALA A 37 -9.61 11.18 -6.50
N LYS A 38 -8.55 11.43 -5.71
CA LYS A 38 -7.71 12.62 -5.86
C LYS A 38 -7.05 12.72 -7.24
N GLU A 39 -6.59 11.60 -7.79
CA GLU A 39 -6.05 11.53 -9.16
C GLU A 39 -7.10 11.97 -10.20
N ARG A 40 -8.34 11.46 -10.09
CA ARG A 40 -9.42 11.85 -11.00
C ARG A 40 -9.77 13.32 -10.89
N ASP A 41 -9.86 13.85 -9.67
CA ASP A 41 -10.18 15.26 -9.44
C ASP A 41 -9.09 16.18 -10.00
N LEU A 42 -7.81 15.83 -9.83
CA LEU A 42 -6.69 16.60 -10.37
C LEU A 42 -6.59 16.50 -11.89
N ASN A 43 -6.85 15.33 -12.49
CA ASN A 43 -6.91 15.21 -13.95
C ASN A 43 -8.04 16.05 -14.54
N ALA A 44 -9.24 16.01 -13.94
CA ALA A 44 -10.38 16.83 -14.38
C ALA A 44 -10.08 18.33 -14.25
N ARG A 45 -9.33 18.73 -13.21
CA ARG A 45 -8.88 20.12 -13.05
C ARG A 45 -7.85 20.49 -14.11
N LEU A 46 -6.85 19.64 -14.34
CA LEU A 46 -5.79 19.85 -15.32
C LEU A 46 -6.33 20.01 -16.75
N GLU A 47 -7.38 19.27 -17.11
CA GLU A 47 -8.08 19.41 -18.40
C GLU A 47 -8.70 20.80 -18.62
N GLN A 48 -9.03 21.50 -17.53
CA GLN A 48 -9.64 22.84 -17.55
C GLN A 48 -8.62 23.95 -17.29
N THR A 49 -7.39 23.61 -16.88
CA THR A 49 -6.35 24.57 -16.55
C THR A 49 -5.47 24.82 -17.79
N PRO A 50 -5.39 26.06 -18.30
CA PRO A 50 -4.47 26.37 -19.39
C PRO A 50 -3.00 26.25 -18.93
N PRO A 51 -2.05 26.08 -19.85
CA PRO A 51 -0.63 26.02 -19.51
C PRO A 51 -0.18 27.24 -18.69
N GLY A 52 0.53 27.00 -17.59
CA GLY A 52 1.01 28.00 -16.65
C GLY A 52 1.34 27.39 -15.29
N ASP A 53 1.68 28.22 -14.31
CA ASP A 53 2.14 27.77 -12.98
C ASP A 53 1.14 26.81 -12.29
N GLU A 54 -0.16 27.11 -12.37
CA GLU A 54 -1.20 26.24 -11.80
C GLU A 54 -1.24 24.87 -12.49
N TYR A 55 -1.08 24.82 -13.81
CA TYR A 55 -1.02 23.58 -14.58
C TYR A 55 0.18 22.73 -14.13
N GLU A 56 1.35 23.35 -14.02
CA GLU A 56 2.58 22.67 -13.58
C GLU A 56 2.46 22.14 -12.15
N GLU A 57 1.88 22.92 -11.24
CA GLU A 57 1.62 22.47 -9.87
C GLU A 57 0.69 21.24 -9.83
N ILE A 58 -0.38 21.25 -10.62
CA ILE A 58 -1.33 20.13 -10.68
C ILE A 58 -0.63 18.90 -11.28
N ALA A 59 0.17 19.08 -12.33
CA ALA A 59 0.95 18.02 -12.95
C ALA A 59 1.96 17.39 -11.98
N GLN A 60 2.69 18.20 -11.21
CA GLN A 60 3.61 17.72 -10.17
C GLN A 60 2.88 16.93 -9.08
N LYS A 61 1.74 17.43 -8.60
CA LYS A 61 0.89 16.73 -7.62
C LYS A 61 0.41 15.37 -8.17
N LEU A 62 0.05 15.31 -9.45
CA LEU A 62 -0.32 14.07 -10.13
C LEU A 62 0.85 13.07 -10.17
N GLN A 63 2.07 13.50 -10.49
CA GLN A 63 3.24 12.61 -10.49
C GLN A 63 3.46 11.95 -9.13
N VAL A 64 3.36 12.72 -8.04
CA VAL A 64 3.49 12.19 -6.67
C VAL A 64 2.39 11.16 -6.40
N ILE A 65 1.14 11.45 -6.78
CA ILE A 65 0.01 10.52 -6.60
C ILE A 65 0.22 9.23 -7.40
N TYR A 66 0.70 9.32 -8.64
CA TYR A 66 1.02 8.15 -9.45
C TYR A 66 2.09 7.27 -8.77
N ALA A 67 3.16 7.87 -8.28
CA ALA A 67 4.21 7.16 -7.57
C ALA A 67 3.68 6.49 -6.29
N GLN A 68 2.87 7.21 -5.50
CA GLN A 68 2.25 6.67 -4.28
C GLN A 68 1.29 5.51 -4.57
N ARG A 69 0.46 5.64 -5.63
CA ARG A 69 -0.47 4.58 -6.03
C ARG A 69 0.27 3.33 -6.50
N ARG A 70 1.32 3.49 -7.29
CA ARG A 70 2.18 2.38 -7.73
C ARG A 70 2.76 1.64 -6.52
N LYS A 71 3.39 2.36 -5.59
CA LYS A 71 3.93 1.80 -4.34
C LYS A 71 2.87 1.07 -3.51
N GLY A 72 1.67 1.66 -3.37
CA GLY A 72 0.58 1.03 -2.62
C GLY A 72 0.07 -0.27 -3.28
N VAL A 73 0.00 -0.32 -4.61
CA VAL A 73 -0.38 -1.54 -5.34
C VAL A 73 0.70 -2.63 -5.19
N GLU A 74 1.98 -2.27 -5.28
CA GLU A 74 3.10 -3.18 -5.02
C GLU A 74 3.02 -3.75 -3.60
N ARG A 75 2.78 -2.92 -2.58
CA ARG A 75 2.61 -3.39 -1.20
C ARG A 75 1.43 -4.35 -1.06
N VAL A 76 0.29 -4.07 -1.70
CA VAL A 76 -0.86 -4.98 -1.73
C VAL A 76 -0.52 -6.31 -2.39
N ARG A 77 0.27 -6.30 -3.48
CA ARG A 77 0.73 -7.52 -4.15
C ARG A 77 1.67 -8.32 -3.25
N ALA A 78 2.62 -7.67 -2.60
CA ALA A 78 3.54 -8.30 -1.64
C ALA A 78 2.78 -8.94 -0.47
N LEU A 79 1.79 -8.26 0.11
CA LEU A 79 0.97 -8.79 1.20
C LEU A 79 0.06 -9.96 0.76
N LYS A 80 -0.34 -10.01 -0.51
CA LYS A 80 -1.14 -11.12 -1.06
C LYS A 80 -0.28 -12.32 -1.51
N GLY A 81 0.94 -12.03 -1.97
CA GLY A 81 1.90 -13.02 -2.45
C GLY A 81 2.78 -13.60 -1.34
N ARG A 82 2.80 -12.99 -0.16
CA ARG A 82 3.47 -13.56 1.02
C ARG A 82 2.84 -14.89 1.39
N THR A 83 3.57 -15.94 1.11
CA THR A 83 3.54 -17.16 1.93
C THR A 83 4.13 -16.80 3.30
N PRO A 84 3.73 -17.44 4.42
CA PRO A 84 4.29 -17.15 5.75
C PRO A 84 5.83 -17.30 5.89
N GLN A 85 6.54 -17.67 4.82
CA GLN A 85 7.97 -17.91 4.76
C GLN A 85 8.78 -16.81 4.06
N ASP A 86 8.17 -15.79 3.44
CA ASP A 86 8.94 -14.77 2.73
C ASP A 86 9.44 -13.65 3.67
N PRO A 87 10.77 -13.40 3.74
CA PRO A 87 11.32 -12.39 4.64
C PRO A 87 10.84 -10.97 4.31
N LEU A 88 10.92 -10.09 5.31
CA LEU A 88 10.64 -8.66 5.14
C LEU A 88 11.62 -8.04 4.15
N PRO A 89 11.15 -7.25 3.15
CA PRO A 89 12.07 -6.51 2.32
C PRO A 89 12.79 -5.51 3.23
N GLU A 90 14.09 -5.74 3.42
CA GLU A 90 14.96 -4.80 4.08
C GLU A 90 14.98 -3.50 3.28
N ASP A 91 14.94 -2.39 4.00
CA ASP A 91 14.94 -1.02 3.51
C ASP A 91 16.30 -0.72 2.83
N GLN A 92 16.52 -1.26 1.63
CA GLN A 92 17.71 -0.95 0.85
C GLN A 92 17.47 0.33 0.05
N PRO A 93 18.27 1.40 0.27
CA PRO A 93 18.25 2.56 -0.60
C PRO A 93 18.76 2.17 -1.99
N PRO A 94 18.22 2.77 -3.07
CA PRO A 94 18.67 2.46 -4.43
C PRO A 94 20.11 2.96 -4.67
N PRO A 95 20.85 2.34 -5.61
CA PRO A 95 22.18 2.77 -6.01
C PRO A 95 22.19 4.15 -6.68
#